data_AF-A0A963A765-F1
#
_entry.id   AF-A0A963A765-F1
#
_cell.length_a   1.000
_cell.length_b   1.000
_cell.length_c   1.000
_cell.angle_alpha   90.00
_cell.angle_beta   90.00
_cell.angle_gamma   90.00
#
_symmetry.space_group_name_H-M   'P 1'
#
loop_
_entity.id
_entity.type
_entity.pdbx_description
1 polymer ?
#
loop_
_entity_poly.entity_id
_entity_poly.type
_entity_poly.pdbx_seq_one_letter_code
_entity_poly.pdbx_strand_id
1 'polypeptide(L)' 'MDQEHFNQELCAFLSRATTPFHAVAQMRSHLQAAGFAPLAAGATPEPGGRYLVTRNDSSLIAFV' A
#
# COMPACT_ATOMS: atom_id res chain seq x y z
N MET A 1 11.83 -16.36 -2.35
CA MET A 1 12.64 -15.14 -2.56
C MET A 1 13.94 -15.32 -1.83
N ASP A 2 15.05 -15.20 -2.54
CA ASP A 2 16.36 -15.04 -1.89
C ASP A 2 16.57 -13.58 -1.45
N GLN A 3 17.64 -13.36 -0.68
CA GLN A 3 17.98 -12.05 -0.14
C GLN A 3 18.31 -11.02 -1.24
N GLU A 4 18.86 -11.48 -2.37
CA GLU A 4 19.27 -10.60 -3.45
C GLU A 4 18.06 -10.02 -4.16
N HIS A 5 17.06 -10.86 -4.48
CA HIS A 5 15.81 -10.43 -5.09
C HIS A 5 15.04 -9.46 -4.21
N PHE A 6 14.91 -9.76 -2.91
CA PHE A 6 14.24 -8.85 -1.96
C PHE A 6 14.92 -7.48 -1.91
N ASN A 7 16.25 -7.44 -1.87
CA ASN A 7 17.00 -6.18 -1.84
C ASN A 7 16.84 -5.38 -3.15
N GLN A 8 16.78 -6.05 -4.30
CA GLN A 8 16.52 -5.39 -5.59
C GLN A 8 15.13 -4.74 -5.61
N GLU A 9 14.09 -5.46 -5.15
CA GLU A 9 12.73 -4.91 -5.06
C GLU A 9 12.63 -3.76 -4.06
N LEU A 10 13.29 -3.87 -2.90
CA LEU A 10 13.36 -2.79 -1.91
C LEU A 10 14.05 -1.54 -2.47
N CYS A 11 15.19 -1.69 -3.15
CA CYS A 11 15.89 -0.57 -3.79
C CYS A 11 15.02 0.08 -4.87
N ALA A 12 14.31 -0.72 -5.67
CA ALA A 12 13.36 -0.21 -6.65
C ALA A 12 12.22 0.58 -6.00
N PHE A 13 11.64 0.08 -4.91
CA PHE A 13 10.64 0.80 -4.12
C PHE A 13 11.19 2.13 -3.59
N LEU A 14 12.37 2.12 -2.94
CA LEU A 14 12.98 3.32 -2.36
C LEU A 14 13.29 4.39 -3.42
N SER A 15 13.72 3.99 -4.63
CA SER A 15 13.97 4.91 -5.74
C SER A 15 12.71 5.66 -6.20
N ARG A 16 11.54 5.05 -6.00
CA ARG A 16 10.22 5.64 -6.34
C ARG A 16 9.60 6.36 -5.16
N ALA A 17 9.80 5.87 -3.94
CA ALA A 17 9.23 6.37 -2.69
C ALA A 17 10.00 7.56 -2.10
N THR A 18 10.31 8.57 -2.92
CA THR A 18 11.19 9.70 -2.54
C THR A 18 10.56 10.71 -1.58
N THR A 19 9.24 10.66 -1.40
CA THR A 19 8.49 11.46 -0.43
C THR A 19 7.42 10.57 0.24
N PRO A 20 6.83 10.99 1.38
CA PRO A 20 5.71 10.25 1.98
C PRO A 20 4.54 10.03 1.01
N PHE A 21 4.26 11.00 0.13
CA PHE A 21 3.22 10.89 -0.90
C PHE A 21 3.56 9.81 -1.94
N HIS A 22 4.81 9.79 -2.40
CA HIS A 22 5.27 8.76 -3.34
C HIS A 22 5.28 7.36 -2.70
N ALA A 23 5.68 7.26 -1.43
CA ALA A 23 5.66 6.01 -0.69
C ALA A 23 4.23 5.45 -0.57
N VAL A 24 3.27 6.30 -0.18
CA VAL A 24 1.85 5.91 -0.10
C VAL A 24 1.30 5.53 -1.47
N ALA A 25 1.66 6.25 -2.53
CA ALA A 25 1.23 5.92 -3.89
C ALA A 25 1.75 4.55 -4.35
N GLN A 26 3.03 4.24 -4.12
CA GLN A 26 3.60 2.91 -4.44
C GLN A 26 2.93 1.81 -3.61
N MET A 27 2.78 2.02 -2.30
CA MET A 27 2.13 1.05 -1.41
C MET A 27 0.68 0.80 -1.80
N ARG A 28 -0.08 1.84 -2.14
CA ARG A 28 -1.45 1.73 -2.63
C ARG A 28 -1.53 0.87 -3.89
N SER A 29 -0.64 1.11 -4.86
CA SER A 29 -0.56 0.30 -6.09
C SER A 29 -0.31 -1.18 -5.79
N HIS A 30 0.67 -1.48 -4.94
CA HIS A 30 1.00 -2.86 -4.55
C HIS A 30 -0.16 -3.54 -3.81
N LEU A 31 -0.81 -2.84 -2.88
CA LEU A 31 -1.94 -3.36 -2.13
C LEU A 31 -3.15 -3.60 -3.04
N GLN A 32 -3.44 -2.70 -3.97
CA GLN A 32 -4.50 -2.89 -4.95
C GLN A 32 -4.24 -4.11 -5.85
N ALA A 33 -3.00 -4.30 -6.31
CA ALA A 33 -2.59 -5.49 -7.04
C ALA A 33 -2.74 -6.78 -6.19
N ALA A 34 -2.59 -6.68 -4.87
CA ALA A 34 -2.81 -7.77 -3.92
C ALA A 34 -4.29 -7.95 -3.50
N GLY A 35 -5.23 -7.25 -4.14
CA GLY A 35 -6.67 -7.38 -3.92
C GLY A 35 -7.24 -6.51 -2.79
N PHE A 36 -6.50 -5.52 -2.29
CA PHE A 36 -7.05 -4.55 -1.35
C PHE A 36 -7.90 -3.49 -2.06
N ALA A 37 -9.08 -3.21 -1.50
CA ALA A 37 -9.96 -2.16 -1.98
C ALA A 37 -9.86 -0.90 -1.10
N PRO A 38 -9.91 0.32 -1.67
CA PRO A 38 -10.09 1.53 -0.88
C PRO A 38 -11.40 1.48 -0.10
N LEU A 39 -11.36 1.67 1.22
CA LEU A 39 -12.57 1.80 2.02
C LEU A 39 -13.06 3.25 1.97
N ALA A 40 -14.29 3.45 1.50
CA ALA A 40 -14.92 4.76 1.45
C ALA A 40 -15.16 5.33 2.86
N ALA A 41 -15.10 6.65 2.99
CA ALA A 41 -15.39 7.31 4.27
C ALA A 41 -16.82 6.98 4.74
N GLY A 42 -16.94 6.49 5.98
CA GLY A 42 -18.22 6.08 6.56
C GLY A 42 -18.71 4.70 6.15
N ALA A 43 -17.98 3.97 5.30
CA ALA A 43 -18.31 2.58 4.99
C ALA A 43 -17.86 1.64 6.11
N THR A 44 -18.64 0.59 6.34
CA THR A 44 -18.28 -0.51 7.25
C THR A 44 -17.57 -1.60 6.45
N PRO A 45 -16.37 -2.05 6.86
CA PRO A 45 -15.68 -3.15 6.20
C PRO A 45 -16.45 -4.47 6.40
N GLU A 46 -16.43 -5.34 5.40
CA GLU A 46 -17.04 -6.66 5.48
C GLU A 46 -16.05 -7.69 6.05
N PRO A 47 -16.53 -8.71 6.79
CA PRO A 47 -15.67 -9.79 7.27
C PRO A 47 -14.92 -10.49 6.14
N GLY A 48 -13.60 -10.64 6.30
CA GLY A 48 -12.73 -11.27 5.30
C GLY A 48 -12.36 -10.39 4.11
N GLY A 49 -12.83 -9.14 4.08
CA GLY A 49 -12.43 -8.16 3.07
C GLY A 49 -11.03 -7.58 3.35
N ARG A 50 -10.34 -7.16 2.29
CA ARG A 50 -9.02 -6.50 2.36
C ARG A 50 -9.18 -5.03 2.04
N TYR A 51 -8.86 -4.17 2.99
CA TYR A 51 -9.16 -2.75 2.86
C TYR A 51 -7.94 -1.88 3.09
N LEU A 52 -7.87 -0.77 2.37
CA LEU A 52 -6.89 0.29 2.59
C LEU A 52 -7.60 1.63 2.78
N VAL A 53 -7.04 2.47 3.64
CA VAL A 53 -7.48 3.85 3.87
C VAL A 53 -6.26 4.74 3.79
N THR A 54 -6.39 5.88 3.09
CA THR A 54 -5.38 6.94 3.10
C THR A 54 -5.91 8.18 3.78
N ARG A 55 -5.01 8.97 4.39
CA ARG A 55 -5.31 10.30 4.92
C ARG A 55 -4.29 11.29 4.37
N ASN A 56 -4.79 12.35 3.74
CA ASN A 56 -4.00 13.38 3.05
C ASN A 56 -3.00 12.81 2.01
N ASP A 57 -3.21 11.57 1.55
CA ASP A 57 -2.29 10.82 0.68
C ASP A 57 -0.84 10.68 1.17
N SER A 58 -0.57 11.03 2.43
CA SER A 58 0.75 10.90 3.08
C SER A 58 0.75 9.90 4.23
N SER A 59 -0.38 9.25 4.48
CA SER A 59 -0.54 8.18 5.47
C SER A 59 -1.43 7.08 4.90
N LEU A 60 -1.12 5.83 5.18
CA LEU A 60 -1.84 4.66 4.70
C LEU A 60 -2.00 3.63 5.83
N ILE A 61 -3.19 3.07 5.94
CA ILE A 61 -3.52 1.93 6.80
C ILE A 61 -4.10 0.84 5.90
N ALA A 62 -3.64 -0.40 6.05
CA ALA A 62 -4.17 -1.57 5.37
C ALA A 62 -4.47 -2.69 6.37
N PHE A 63 -5.61 -3.36 6.22
CA PHE A 63 -6.08 -4.41 7.13
C PHE A 63 -6.92 -5.47 6.40
N VAL A 64 -7.06 -6.64 7.02
CA VAL A 64 -7.74 -7.85 6.53
C VAL A 64 -8.64 -8.47 7.58
#